data_AF-A0A929GGH4-F1
#
_entry.id   AF-A0A929GGH4-F1
#
_cell.length_a   1.000
_cell.length_b   1.000
_cell.length_c   1.000
_cell.angle_alpha   90.00
_cell.angle_beta   90.00
_cell.angle_gamma   90.00
#
_symmetry.space_group_name_H-M   'P 1'
#
loop_
_entity.id
_entity.type
_entity.pdbx_description
1 polymer ?
#
loop_
_entity_poly.entity_id
_entity_poly.type
_entity_poly.pdbx_seq_one_letter_code
_entity_poly.pdbx_strand_id
1 'polypeptide(L)'
;VHHTLPLTKTTKSYLEWIKLPDFRFPGFSKIERNDAVVFNYPDGDTVSLKFQSNVSYYSLVNEYGRNRVWNDKRNFGDIVARPVDKRENYIKRCISLPGDTLEIIDQKVFINGKPSENPGIKQYHYFVRTDGTRINPKILEKLDVTEKIITGNSREYIFTLSDKAAEKLKGFANVKEVIKIIKPKGEWNPNIFPHDSAYKWNVDNFGPLIIPKAGVTIPINTKNISLYDRIIHAYELNDLEIKDDKIYINGKESDSYTFKMNYYWMMGDNRHNSADSRVWGFVPENHVVGKAVFVWLSLDQNKSLFNGKIRWNKLFRIIN
;
A
#
# COMPACT_ATOMS: atom_id res chain seq x y z
N VAL A 1 4.28 18.14 0.47
CA VAL A 1 2.96 18.68 0.09
C VAL A 1 3.19 19.61 -1.10
N HIS A 2 2.88 19.15 -2.32
CA HIS A 2 3.07 19.93 -3.56
C HIS A 2 1.76 20.17 -4.33
N HIS A 3 0.62 19.81 -3.73
CA HIS A 3 -0.71 19.89 -4.35
C HIS A 3 -1.62 20.97 -3.74
N THR A 4 -1.28 21.49 -2.56
CA THR A 4 -2.06 22.52 -1.84
C THR A 4 -1.14 23.68 -1.50
N LEU A 5 -1.63 24.92 -1.64
CA LEU A 5 -0.87 26.12 -1.30
C LEU A 5 -0.47 26.11 0.18
N PRO A 6 0.73 26.61 0.53
CA PRO A 6 1.12 26.80 1.92
C PRO A 6 0.04 27.55 2.70
N LEU A 7 -0.19 27.14 3.95
CA LEU A 7 -1.18 27.73 4.87
C LEU A 7 -2.66 27.52 4.49
N THR A 8 -2.95 26.76 3.42
CA THR A 8 -4.32 26.38 3.05
C THR A 8 -4.53 24.88 3.24
N LYS A 9 -5.79 24.46 3.47
CA LYS A 9 -6.16 23.04 3.55
C LYS A 9 -6.72 22.49 2.24
N THR A 10 -7.22 23.36 1.37
CA THR A 10 -8.04 22.97 0.20
C THR A 10 -7.64 23.66 -1.11
N THR A 11 -6.89 24.77 -1.07
CA THR A 11 -6.56 25.53 -2.28
C THR A 11 -5.47 24.85 -3.09
N LYS A 12 -5.77 24.46 -4.33
CA LYS A 12 -4.83 23.81 -5.24
C LYS A 12 -3.61 24.69 -5.50
N SER A 13 -2.41 24.12 -5.53
CA SER A 13 -1.16 24.81 -5.90
C SER A 13 -0.83 24.73 -7.39
N TYR A 14 -1.80 24.32 -8.23
CA TYR A 14 -1.64 24.12 -9.67
C TYR A 14 -2.89 24.55 -10.44
N LEU A 15 -2.73 24.81 -11.73
CA LEU A 15 -3.80 25.21 -12.64
C LEU A 15 -4.32 23.98 -13.40
N GLU A 16 -5.64 23.89 -13.63
CA GLU A 16 -6.25 22.76 -14.34
C GLU A 16 -6.44 23.00 -15.85
N TRP A 17 -6.40 24.26 -16.28
CA TRP A 17 -6.62 24.68 -17.66
C TRP A 17 -5.40 24.52 -18.58
N ILE A 18 -4.21 24.25 -18.02
CA ILE A 18 -2.98 24.02 -18.77
C ILE A 18 -2.48 22.64 -18.36
N LYS A 19 -2.51 21.69 -19.30
CA LYS A 19 -2.03 20.33 -19.12
C LYS A 19 -1.00 20.06 -20.21
N LEU A 20 0.25 19.87 -19.81
CA LEU A 20 1.29 19.41 -20.72
C LEU A 20 1.25 17.87 -20.79
N PRO A 21 1.66 17.25 -21.91
CA PRO A 21 1.85 15.80 -21.95
C PRO A 21 2.82 15.36 -20.87
N ASP A 22 2.54 14.22 -20.23
CA ASP A 22 3.47 13.63 -19.26
C ASP A 22 4.78 13.29 -19.97
N PHE A 23 5.86 13.96 -19.57
CA PHE A 23 7.20 13.71 -20.08
C PHE A 23 8.06 13.15 -18.96
N ARG A 24 8.44 11.88 -19.09
CA ARG A 24 9.38 11.22 -18.20
C ARG A 24 10.75 11.17 -18.86
N PHE A 25 11.76 11.76 -18.21
CA PHE A 25 13.13 11.59 -18.66
C PHE A 25 13.49 10.10 -18.73
N PRO A 26 14.22 9.65 -19.77
CA PRO A 26 14.68 8.27 -19.86
C PRO A 26 15.42 7.88 -18.57
N GLY A 27 14.94 6.82 -17.92
CA GLY A 27 15.62 6.28 -16.75
C GLY A 27 16.88 5.53 -17.16
N PHE A 28 17.98 5.74 -16.43
CA PHE A 28 19.24 5.00 -16.66
C PHE A 28 19.21 3.54 -16.17
N SER A 29 18.13 3.11 -15.52
CA SER A 29 17.95 1.74 -15.03
C SER A 29 16.48 1.32 -15.10
N LYS A 30 16.24 0.00 -15.19
CA LYS A 30 14.92 -0.61 -15.10
C LYS A 30 14.62 -1.02 -13.66
N ILE A 31 13.35 -1.01 -13.27
CA ILE A 31 12.94 -1.53 -11.95
C ILE A 31 13.19 -3.04 -11.89
N GLU A 32 13.84 -3.46 -10.81
CA GLU A 32 14.16 -4.83 -10.48
C GLU A 32 13.46 -5.24 -9.19
N ARG A 33 13.44 -6.54 -8.93
CA ARG A 33 12.86 -7.09 -7.71
C ARG A 33 13.62 -6.56 -6.49
N ASN A 34 12.87 -6.23 -5.44
CA ASN A 34 13.32 -5.67 -4.16
C ASN A 34 13.83 -4.23 -4.17
N ASP A 35 13.91 -3.57 -5.34
CA ASP A 35 14.22 -2.15 -5.41
C ASP A 35 13.28 -1.33 -4.52
N ALA A 36 13.83 -0.34 -3.83
CA ALA A 36 13.04 0.71 -3.20
C ALA A 36 12.57 1.69 -4.28
N VAL A 37 11.28 1.67 -4.59
CA VAL A 37 10.68 2.44 -5.67
C VAL A 37 9.81 3.55 -5.10
N VAL A 38 10.04 4.76 -5.61
CA VAL A 38 9.17 5.93 -5.39
C VAL A 38 8.15 5.98 -6.51
N PHE A 39 6.87 6.10 -6.15
CA PHE A 39 5.76 6.17 -7.11
C PHE A 39 4.63 7.04 -6.56
N ASN A 40 3.83 7.57 -7.48
CA ASN A 40 2.60 8.30 -7.18
C ASN A 40 1.52 7.33 -6.68
N TYR A 41 0.88 7.66 -5.55
CA TYR A 41 -0.14 6.83 -4.91
C TYR A 41 -1.30 6.52 -5.88
N PRO A 42 -1.56 5.24 -6.22
CA PRO A 42 -2.57 4.94 -7.24
C PRO A 42 -3.98 5.39 -6.88
N ASP A 43 -4.40 5.24 -5.62
CA ASP A 43 -5.71 5.68 -5.14
C ASP A 43 -5.78 7.18 -4.80
N GLY A 44 -4.69 7.92 -5.02
CA GLY A 44 -4.66 9.38 -4.85
C GLY A 44 -5.28 10.15 -6.02
N ASP A 45 -5.84 9.47 -7.00
CA ASP A 45 -6.45 10.05 -8.20
C ASP A 45 -7.80 10.73 -7.93
N THR A 46 -8.54 10.27 -6.94
CA THR A 46 -9.75 10.87 -6.41
C THR A 46 -9.63 10.94 -4.90
N VAL A 47 -9.85 12.11 -4.32
CA VAL A 47 -9.69 12.30 -2.87
C VAL A 47 -10.85 13.09 -2.28
N SER A 48 -11.15 12.79 -1.02
CA SER A 48 -11.92 13.66 -0.15
C SER A 48 -11.01 14.79 0.36
N LEU A 49 -11.44 16.05 0.27
CA LEU A 49 -10.67 17.16 0.82
C LEU A 49 -10.56 17.14 2.35
N LYS A 50 -11.42 16.39 3.03
CA LYS A 50 -11.39 16.24 4.48
C LYS A 50 -10.45 15.14 4.94
N PHE A 51 -10.46 14.00 4.27
CA PHE A 51 -9.63 12.84 4.62
C PHE A 51 -8.27 12.85 3.92
N GLN A 52 -8.17 13.48 2.75
CA GLN A 52 -6.97 13.49 1.90
C GLN A 52 -6.50 12.04 1.66
N SER A 53 -5.20 11.78 1.71
CA SER A 53 -4.64 10.43 1.54
C SER A 53 -4.53 9.64 2.85
N ASN A 54 -5.15 10.12 3.94
CA ASN A 54 -5.23 9.34 5.19
C ASN A 54 -6.25 8.20 5.08
N VAL A 55 -7.32 8.40 4.31
CA VAL A 55 -8.32 7.38 3.97
C VAL A 55 -8.61 7.53 2.49
N SER A 56 -8.43 6.46 1.71
CA SER A 56 -8.66 6.55 0.27
C SER A 56 -10.14 6.80 -0.02
N TYR A 57 -10.42 7.52 -1.10
CA TYR A 57 -11.78 7.72 -1.59
C TYR A 57 -12.51 6.38 -1.81
N TYR A 58 -11.80 5.37 -2.31
CA TYR A 58 -12.35 4.05 -2.59
C TYR A 58 -12.75 3.31 -1.31
N SER A 59 -11.95 3.40 -0.25
CA SER A 59 -12.35 2.88 1.07
C SER A 59 -13.61 3.57 1.59
N LEU A 60 -13.71 4.90 1.45
CA LEU A 60 -14.92 5.64 1.85
C LEU A 60 -16.15 5.19 1.06
N VAL A 61 -16.01 4.99 -0.25
CA VAL A 61 -17.11 4.52 -1.11
C VAL A 61 -17.53 3.10 -0.74
N ASN A 62 -16.58 2.21 -0.46
CA ASN A 62 -16.87 0.83 -0.04
C ASN A 62 -17.61 0.80 1.30
N GLU A 63 -17.25 1.67 2.25
CA GLU A 63 -17.83 1.68 3.60
C GLU A 63 -19.18 2.42 3.66
N TYR A 64 -19.30 3.59 3.01
CA TYR A 64 -20.45 4.48 3.16
C TYR A 64 -21.36 4.57 1.93
N GLY A 65 -20.93 3.98 0.81
CA GLY A 65 -21.61 4.09 -0.47
C GLY A 65 -21.33 5.40 -1.20
N ARG A 66 -21.20 5.32 -2.54
CA ARG A 66 -20.84 6.47 -3.39
C ARG A 66 -21.78 7.66 -3.21
N ASN A 67 -23.09 7.44 -3.19
CA ASN A 67 -24.07 8.53 -3.11
C ASN A 67 -23.85 9.38 -1.85
N ARG A 68 -23.66 8.75 -0.69
CA ARG A 68 -23.41 9.45 0.57
C ARG A 68 -22.09 10.21 0.54
N VAL A 69 -21.01 9.56 0.10
CA VAL A 69 -19.66 10.18 0.03
C VAL A 69 -19.67 11.46 -0.82
N TRP A 70 -20.43 11.48 -1.93
CA TRP A 70 -20.50 12.64 -2.82
C TRP A 70 -21.44 13.75 -2.34
N ASN A 71 -22.53 13.40 -1.66
CA ASN A 71 -23.56 14.38 -1.29
C ASN A 71 -23.39 14.93 0.14
N ASP A 72 -22.76 14.19 1.05
CA ASP A 72 -22.56 14.60 2.45
C ASP A 72 -21.24 15.36 2.64
N LYS A 73 -21.18 16.57 2.07
CA LYS A 73 -20.00 17.45 2.16
C LYS A 73 -19.61 17.79 3.60
N ARG A 74 -20.54 17.77 4.54
CA ARG A 74 -20.26 18.01 5.97
C ARG A 74 -19.34 16.92 6.53
N ASN A 75 -19.62 15.66 6.20
CA ASN A 75 -18.87 14.53 6.72
C ASN A 75 -17.65 14.17 5.87
N PHE A 76 -17.68 14.38 4.56
CA PHE A 76 -16.61 13.97 3.64
C PHE A 76 -15.87 15.12 2.94
N GLY A 77 -16.33 16.37 3.04
CA GLY A 77 -15.79 17.48 2.24
C GLY A 77 -16.07 17.32 0.74
N ASP A 78 -15.49 18.19 -0.08
CA ASP A 78 -15.59 18.04 -1.54
C ASP A 78 -14.73 16.87 -2.02
N ILE A 79 -15.22 16.16 -3.04
CA ILE A 79 -14.49 15.12 -3.75
C ILE A 79 -13.82 15.76 -4.97
N VAL A 80 -12.50 15.60 -5.09
CA VAL A 80 -11.71 16.19 -6.17
C VAL A 80 -10.82 15.15 -6.83
N ALA A 81 -10.62 15.29 -8.14
CA ALA A 81 -9.67 14.49 -8.90
C ALA A 81 -8.27 15.13 -8.88
N ARG A 82 -7.22 14.31 -8.99
CA ARG A 82 -5.82 14.73 -9.07
C ARG A 82 -5.09 14.04 -10.22
N PRO A 83 -4.32 14.81 -11.04
CA PRO A 83 -3.42 14.22 -12.01
C PRO A 83 -2.31 13.43 -11.29
N VAL A 84 -1.70 12.48 -12.00
CA VAL A 84 -0.72 11.53 -11.45
C VAL A 84 0.42 12.24 -10.71
N ASP A 85 0.97 13.30 -11.28
CA ASP A 85 2.09 14.08 -10.75
C ASP A 85 1.76 14.93 -9.51
N LYS A 86 0.47 15.07 -9.16
CA LYS A 86 0.00 15.80 -7.97
C LYS A 86 -0.48 14.89 -6.85
N ARG A 87 -0.33 13.57 -7.01
CA ARG A 87 -0.64 12.58 -5.96
C ARG A 87 0.50 12.50 -4.95
N GLU A 88 0.21 11.94 -3.78
CA GLU A 88 1.22 11.69 -2.77
C GLU A 88 2.24 10.66 -3.27
N ASN A 89 3.52 10.88 -2.95
CA ASN A 89 4.57 9.91 -3.23
C ASN A 89 4.65 8.87 -2.14
N TYR A 90 4.69 7.61 -2.54
CA TYR A 90 4.97 6.47 -1.67
C TYR A 90 6.32 5.87 -2.04
N ILE A 91 7.01 5.33 -1.03
CA ILE A 91 8.21 4.51 -1.22
C ILE A 91 7.95 3.12 -0.65
N LYS A 92 8.12 2.10 -1.49
CA LYS A 92 7.92 0.69 -1.14
C LYS A 92 8.91 -0.18 -1.91
N ARG A 93 8.99 -1.47 -1.57
CA ARG A 93 9.79 -2.41 -2.35
C ARG A 93 8.99 -3.00 -3.50
N CYS A 94 9.61 -3.11 -4.67
CA CYS A 94 9.04 -3.81 -5.82
C CYS A 94 9.14 -5.33 -5.61
N ILE A 95 8.08 -5.95 -5.13
CA ILE A 95 8.05 -7.38 -4.82
C ILE A 95 7.85 -8.24 -6.06
N SER A 96 7.01 -7.78 -6.99
CA SER A 96 6.68 -8.52 -8.22
C SER A 96 6.76 -7.63 -9.45
N LEU A 97 7.35 -8.19 -10.52
CA LEU A 97 7.54 -7.56 -11.82
C LEU A 97 6.41 -7.95 -12.80
N PRO A 98 6.26 -7.25 -13.93
CA PRO A 98 5.29 -7.59 -14.96
C PRO A 98 5.42 -9.04 -15.43
N GLY A 99 4.32 -9.79 -15.38
CA GLY A 99 4.26 -11.21 -15.77
C GLY A 99 4.59 -12.20 -14.65
N ASP A 100 5.01 -11.74 -13.48
CA ASP A 100 5.17 -12.62 -12.31
C ASP A 100 3.81 -13.12 -11.79
N THR A 101 3.81 -14.27 -11.13
CA THR A 101 2.72 -14.70 -10.25
C THR A 101 3.10 -14.47 -8.79
N LEU A 102 2.29 -13.71 -8.06
CA LEU A 102 2.42 -13.45 -6.64
C LEU A 102 1.47 -14.35 -5.84
N GLU A 103 1.98 -14.94 -4.76
CA GLU A 103 1.17 -15.57 -3.73
C GLU A 103 1.72 -15.24 -2.35
N ILE A 104 0.85 -15.10 -1.35
CA ILE A 104 1.22 -14.95 0.04
C ILE A 104 0.54 -16.08 0.81
N ILE A 105 1.33 -16.90 1.51
CA ILE A 105 0.84 -17.99 2.34
C ILE A 105 1.43 -17.82 3.73
N ASP A 106 0.57 -17.62 4.73
CA ASP A 106 0.95 -17.38 6.12
C ASP A 106 2.12 -16.38 6.24
N GLN A 107 1.93 -15.19 5.65
CA GLN A 107 2.88 -14.06 5.58
C GLN A 107 4.11 -14.25 4.69
N LYS A 108 4.36 -15.46 4.19
CA LYS A 108 5.48 -15.74 3.30
C LYS A 108 5.07 -15.41 1.87
N VAL A 109 5.89 -14.59 1.22
CA VAL A 109 5.68 -14.20 -0.18
C VAL A 109 6.34 -15.23 -1.08
N PHE A 110 5.62 -15.68 -2.09
CA PHE A 110 6.08 -16.55 -3.15
C PHE A 110 5.92 -15.84 -4.49
N ILE A 111 6.95 -15.91 -5.33
CA ILE A 111 6.93 -15.42 -6.70
C ILE A 111 7.20 -16.57 -7.64
N ASN A 112 6.32 -16.77 -8.61
CA ASN A 112 6.40 -17.86 -9.58
C ASN A 112 6.59 -19.22 -8.87
N GLY A 113 5.86 -19.42 -7.75
CA GLY A 113 5.92 -20.62 -6.90
C GLY A 113 7.15 -20.73 -6.00
N LYS A 114 8.10 -19.79 -6.05
CA LYS A 114 9.34 -19.83 -5.25
C LYS A 114 9.29 -18.82 -4.11
N PRO A 115 9.74 -19.16 -2.89
CA PRO A 115 9.86 -18.20 -1.80
C PRO A 115 10.64 -16.96 -2.22
N SER A 116 10.11 -15.77 -1.93
CA SER A 116 10.77 -14.50 -2.20
C SER A 116 11.62 -14.07 -1.02
N GLU A 117 12.88 -13.78 -1.30
CA GLU A 117 13.75 -13.06 -0.38
C GLU A 117 13.50 -11.56 -0.51
N ASN A 118 13.28 -10.89 0.62
CA ASN A 118 13.21 -9.44 0.71
C ASN A 118 14.34 -9.00 1.67
N PRO A 119 15.28 -8.14 1.23
CA PRO A 119 16.43 -7.70 2.02
C PRO A 119 16.06 -6.77 3.19
N GLY A 120 14.84 -6.25 3.19
CA GLY A 120 14.29 -5.40 4.24
C GLY A 120 13.97 -6.12 5.54
N ILE A 121 13.99 -5.36 6.63
CA ILE A 121 13.56 -5.85 7.95
C ILE A 121 12.04 -5.88 7.98
N LYS A 122 11.48 -7.05 7.70
CA LYS A 122 10.04 -7.29 7.74
C LYS A 122 9.51 -7.18 9.17
N GLN A 123 8.44 -6.42 9.36
CA GLN A 123 7.73 -6.30 10.65
C GLN A 123 6.29 -6.79 10.51
N TYR A 124 5.80 -7.48 11.55
CA TYR A 124 4.45 -8.04 11.64
C TYR A 124 3.84 -7.68 13.00
N HIS A 125 2.53 -7.88 13.15
CA HIS A 125 1.90 -7.77 14.46
C HIS A 125 2.18 -9.01 15.30
N TYR A 126 2.54 -8.77 16.55
CA TYR A 126 2.67 -9.78 17.59
C TYR A 126 1.79 -9.42 18.77
N PHE A 127 1.07 -10.40 19.28
CA PHE A 127 0.45 -10.33 20.59
C PHE A 127 1.52 -10.57 21.65
N VAL A 128 1.60 -9.67 22.63
CA VAL A 128 2.55 -9.75 23.74
C VAL A 128 1.82 -9.58 25.06
N ARG A 129 2.00 -10.53 25.97
CA ARG A 129 1.43 -10.50 27.32
C ARG A 129 2.53 -10.42 28.37
N THR A 130 2.36 -9.56 29.37
CA THR A 130 3.27 -9.41 30.52
C THR A 130 2.67 -9.96 31.81
N ASP A 131 3.49 -10.06 32.87
CA ASP A 131 3.01 -10.45 34.21
C ASP A 131 2.16 -9.38 34.93
N GLY A 132 1.99 -8.21 34.33
CA GLY A 132 1.44 -7.04 35.02
C GLY A 132 2.36 -5.85 34.98
N THR A 133 3.67 -6.10 34.90
CA THR A 133 4.68 -5.05 34.81
C THR A 133 4.75 -4.53 33.38
N ARG A 134 4.75 -3.20 33.24
CA ARG A 134 4.88 -2.54 31.93
C ARG A 134 6.27 -2.78 31.35
N ILE A 135 6.34 -2.94 30.03
CA ILE A 135 7.63 -3.01 29.33
C ILE A 135 8.28 -1.63 29.37
N ASN A 136 9.57 -1.58 29.75
CA ASN A 136 10.33 -0.35 29.78
C ASN A 136 10.37 0.30 28.37
N PRO A 137 9.91 1.55 28.19
CA PRO A 137 9.89 2.21 26.90
C PRO A 137 11.26 2.26 26.19
N LYS A 138 12.38 2.33 26.94
CA LYS A 138 13.73 2.32 26.37
C LYS A 138 14.08 1.00 25.67
N ILE A 139 13.48 -0.11 26.09
CA ILE A 139 13.65 -1.41 25.42
C ILE A 139 12.95 -1.36 24.05
N LEU A 140 11.72 -0.87 24.02
CA LEU A 140 10.94 -0.74 22.78
C LEU A 140 11.63 0.16 21.76
N GLU A 141 12.19 1.28 22.22
CA GLU A 141 13.00 2.17 21.37
C GLU A 141 14.23 1.46 20.79
N LYS A 142 14.98 0.71 21.61
CA LYS A 142 16.14 -0.08 21.15
C LYS A 142 15.78 -1.19 20.15
N LEU A 143 14.52 -1.63 20.16
CA LEU A 143 14.00 -2.64 19.24
C LEU A 143 13.36 -2.03 17.99
N ASP A 144 13.43 -0.70 17.81
CA ASP A 144 12.79 0.07 16.72
C ASP A 144 11.27 -0.18 16.66
N VAL A 145 10.63 -0.35 17.83
CA VAL A 145 9.18 -0.49 17.94
C VAL A 145 8.56 0.89 17.94
N THR A 146 8.02 1.30 16.80
CA THR A 146 7.44 2.63 16.61
C THR A 146 5.97 2.69 16.98
N GLU A 147 5.27 1.56 16.97
CA GLU A 147 3.81 1.47 17.08
C GLU A 147 3.42 0.40 18.10
N LYS A 148 2.45 0.74 18.95
CA LYS A 148 1.85 -0.20 19.89
C LYS A 148 0.37 0.11 20.05
N ILE A 149 -0.44 -0.94 20.03
CA ILE A 149 -1.84 -0.86 20.45
C ILE A 149 -1.90 -1.51 21.82
N ILE A 150 -2.26 -0.72 22.83
CA ILE A 150 -2.60 -1.25 24.16
C ILE A 150 -4.01 -1.83 24.02
N THR A 151 -4.16 -3.11 24.32
CA THR A 151 -5.50 -3.73 24.34
C THR A 151 -6.26 -3.23 25.57
N GLY A 152 -7.57 -3.52 25.70
CA GLY A 152 -8.35 -3.12 26.88
C GLY A 152 -7.77 -3.59 28.23
N ASN A 153 -6.78 -4.50 28.21
CA ASN A 153 -6.01 -4.95 29.36
C ASN A 153 -4.59 -4.34 29.35
N SER A 154 -4.20 -3.67 30.44
CA SER A 154 -2.88 -3.01 30.57
C SER A 154 -1.67 -3.96 30.54
N ARG A 155 -1.90 -5.27 30.49
CA ARG A 155 -0.88 -6.33 30.43
C ARG A 155 -0.69 -6.91 29.04
N GLU A 156 -1.54 -6.54 28.08
CA GLU A 156 -1.61 -7.14 26.75
C GLU A 156 -1.43 -6.07 25.68
N TYR A 157 -0.53 -6.35 24.74
CA TYR A 157 -0.07 -5.41 23.72
C TYR A 157 -0.14 -6.09 22.35
N ILE A 158 -0.46 -5.30 21.33
CA ILE A 158 -0.15 -5.64 19.94
C ILE A 158 0.99 -4.72 19.52
N PHE A 159 2.15 -5.30 19.26
CA PHE A 159 3.32 -4.58 18.76
C PHE A 159 3.61 -4.94 17.32
N THR A 160 4.11 -3.96 16.58
CA THR A 160 4.68 -4.17 15.25
C THR A 160 6.17 -4.46 15.39
N LEU A 161 6.57 -5.72 15.17
CA LEU A 161 7.93 -6.22 15.46
C LEU A 161 8.51 -6.98 14.27
N SER A 162 9.84 -6.94 14.15
CA SER A 162 10.56 -7.95 13.36
C SER A 162 10.62 -9.27 14.12
N ASP A 163 10.80 -10.39 13.41
CA ASP A 163 10.96 -11.71 14.04
C ASP A 163 12.11 -11.68 15.07
N LYS A 164 13.23 -11.03 14.75
CA LYS A 164 14.38 -10.85 15.66
C LYS A 164 14.03 -10.02 16.90
N ALA A 165 13.22 -8.97 16.76
CA ALA A 165 12.79 -8.15 17.89
C ALA A 165 11.80 -8.90 18.79
N ALA A 166 10.89 -9.70 18.21
CA ALA A 166 9.98 -10.56 18.93
C ALA A 166 10.74 -11.61 19.75
N GLU A 167 11.76 -12.27 19.17
CA GLU A 167 12.61 -13.22 19.90
C GLU A 167 13.36 -12.55 21.07
N LYS A 168 13.88 -11.33 20.87
CA LYS A 168 14.48 -10.57 21.98
C LYS A 168 13.47 -10.26 23.08
N LEU A 169 12.24 -9.89 22.72
CA LEU A 169 11.19 -9.59 23.70
C LEU A 169 10.80 -10.79 24.55
N LYS A 170 10.83 -12.01 23.99
CA LYS A 170 10.57 -13.25 24.75
C LYS A 170 11.54 -13.45 25.91
N GLY A 171 12.77 -12.92 25.81
CA GLY A 171 13.80 -13.09 26.84
C GLY A 171 13.67 -12.20 28.08
N PHE A 172 12.72 -11.25 28.10
CA PHE A 172 12.55 -10.36 29.26
C PHE A 172 11.69 -11.03 30.34
N ALA A 173 12.15 -10.98 31.60
CA ALA A 173 11.52 -11.69 32.72
C ALA A 173 10.03 -11.37 32.92
N ASN A 174 9.63 -10.14 32.60
CA ASN A 174 8.25 -9.66 32.73
C ASN A 174 7.36 -10.00 31.52
N VAL A 175 7.92 -10.51 30.41
CA VAL A 175 7.17 -10.96 29.24
C VAL A 175 6.84 -12.44 29.40
N LYS A 176 5.55 -12.78 29.30
CA LYS A 176 5.04 -14.15 29.48
C LYS A 176 4.69 -14.83 28.17
N GLU A 177 4.38 -14.04 27.14
CA GLU A 177 3.93 -14.56 25.86
C GLU A 177 4.27 -13.59 24.73
N VAL A 178 4.72 -14.13 23.60
CA VAL A 178 4.93 -13.41 22.35
C VAL A 178 4.48 -14.32 21.22
N ILE A 179 3.30 -14.04 20.66
CA ILE A 179 2.68 -14.83 19.59
C ILE A 179 2.62 -13.98 18.34
N LYS A 180 3.11 -14.51 17.23
CA LYS A 180 2.94 -13.89 15.91
C LYS A 180 1.48 -14.00 15.51
N ILE A 181 0.86 -12.87 15.18
CA ILE A 181 -0.52 -12.87 14.71
C ILE A 181 -0.49 -13.24 13.23
N ILE A 182 -1.25 -14.26 12.84
CA ILE A 182 -1.44 -14.69 11.44
C ILE A 182 -2.95 -14.82 11.21
N LYS A 183 -3.46 -14.18 10.15
CA LYS A 183 -4.84 -14.29 9.72
C LYS A 183 -5.06 -15.62 8.98
N PRO A 184 -6.03 -16.45 9.40
CA PRO A 184 -6.37 -17.70 8.75
C PRO A 184 -6.63 -17.54 7.25
N LYS A 185 -6.19 -18.52 6.45
CA LYS A 185 -6.55 -18.61 5.03
C LYS A 185 -8.07 -18.72 4.88
N GLY A 186 -8.66 -17.94 3.98
CA GLY A 186 -10.10 -17.92 3.74
C GLY A 186 -10.88 -16.90 4.58
N GLU A 187 -10.26 -16.26 5.58
CA GLU A 187 -10.85 -15.10 6.26
C GLU A 187 -10.75 -13.89 5.33
N TRP A 188 -11.82 -13.58 4.59
CA TRP A 188 -11.86 -12.43 3.69
C TRP A 188 -11.73 -11.11 4.46
N ASN A 189 -10.87 -10.22 3.98
CA ASN A 189 -10.78 -8.85 4.45
C ASN A 189 -11.30 -7.88 3.37
N PRO A 190 -12.39 -7.13 3.60
CA PRO A 190 -12.96 -6.21 2.61
C PRO A 190 -12.02 -5.04 2.26
N ASN A 191 -11.01 -4.75 3.09
CA ASN A 191 -10.01 -3.71 2.83
C ASN A 191 -8.81 -4.20 2.00
N ILE A 192 -8.80 -5.46 1.58
CA ILE A 192 -7.75 -6.04 0.75
C ILE A 192 -8.24 -6.11 -0.69
N PHE A 193 -7.40 -5.66 -1.61
CA PHE A 193 -7.64 -5.74 -3.05
C PHE A 193 -8.01 -7.19 -3.43
N PRO A 194 -9.01 -7.42 -4.30
CA PRO A 194 -9.76 -6.43 -5.10
C PRO A 194 -11.02 -5.88 -4.43
N HIS A 195 -11.18 -6.01 -3.10
CA HIS A 195 -12.40 -5.63 -2.37
C HIS A 195 -13.65 -6.43 -2.77
N ASP A 196 -13.45 -7.60 -3.37
CA ASP A 196 -14.50 -8.50 -3.81
C ASP A 196 -14.46 -9.78 -2.97
N SER A 197 -15.60 -10.11 -2.36
CA SER A 197 -15.73 -11.27 -1.47
C SER A 197 -15.57 -12.62 -2.18
N ALA A 198 -15.58 -12.65 -3.51
CA ALA A 198 -15.20 -13.82 -4.31
C ALA A 198 -13.74 -14.23 -4.04
N TYR A 199 -12.90 -13.27 -3.69
CA TYR A 199 -11.50 -13.47 -3.32
C TYR A 199 -11.39 -13.46 -1.80
N LYS A 200 -11.34 -14.63 -1.17
CA LYS A 200 -11.20 -14.80 0.29
C LYS A 200 -9.78 -14.50 0.81
N TRP A 201 -9.20 -13.41 0.32
CA TRP A 201 -7.86 -12.96 0.64
C TRP A 201 -7.85 -12.04 1.86
N ASN A 202 -6.70 -12.05 2.54
CA ASN A 202 -6.36 -11.12 3.59
C ASN A 202 -4.88 -10.73 3.52
N VAL A 203 -4.41 -9.99 4.53
CA VAL A 203 -3.04 -9.44 4.56
C VAL A 203 -1.94 -10.52 4.63
N ASP A 204 -2.28 -11.71 5.14
CA ASP A 204 -1.35 -12.83 5.40
C ASP A 204 -1.50 -13.97 4.41
N ASN A 205 -2.66 -14.07 3.76
CA ASN A 205 -3.02 -15.11 2.81
C ASN A 205 -3.69 -14.47 1.58
N PHE A 206 -2.95 -14.40 0.47
CA PHE A 206 -3.31 -13.61 -0.71
C PHE A 206 -2.87 -14.31 -2.00
N GLY A 207 -3.65 -14.17 -3.06
CA GLY A 207 -3.32 -14.77 -4.36
C GLY A 207 -3.73 -16.24 -4.48
N PRO A 208 -3.24 -16.95 -5.51
CA PRO A 208 -2.29 -16.46 -6.50
C PRO A 208 -2.83 -15.31 -7.37
N LEU A 209 -1.97 -14.37 -7.77
CA LEU A 209 -2.30 -13.22 -8.61
C LEU A 209 -1.20 -13.02 -9.68
N ILE A 210 -1.60 -13.01 -10.95
CA ILE A 210 -0.69 -12.68 -12.04
C ILE A 210 -0.57 -11.17 -12.17
N ILE A 211 0.66 -10.66 -12.21
CA ILE A 211 0.95 -9.25 -12.41
C ILE A 211 0.86 -8.91 -13.90
N PRO A 212 -0.01 -7.96 -14.30
CA PRO A 212 -0.19 -7.61 -15.70
C PRO A 212 1.07 -7.09 -16.39
N LYS A 213 1.21 -7.42 -17.67
CA LYS A 213 2.36 -7.08 -18.51
C LYS A 213 1.88 -6.54 -19.85
N ALA A 214 2.51 -5.47 -20.32
CA ALA A 214 2.17 -4.83 -21.58
C ALA A 214 2.18 -5.85 -22.74
N GLY A 215 1.16 -5.79 -23.60
CA GLY A 215 0.97 -6.65 -24.76
C GLY A 215 0.45 -8.05 -24.45
N VAL A 216 0.30 -8.44 -23.17
CA VAL A 216 -0.31 -9.72 -22.81
C VAL A 216 -1.82 -9.60 -22.81
N THR A 217 -2.49 -10.55 -23.47
CA THR A 217 -3.95 -10.70 -23.48
C THR A 217 -4.39 -11.74 -22.44
N ILE A 218 -5.42 -11.42 -21.67
CA ILE A 218 -6.06 -12.36 -20.73
C ILE A 218 -7.55 -12.49 -21.02
N PRO A 219 -8.18 -13.63 -20.66
CA PRO A 219 -9.64 -13.71 -20.62
C PRO A 219 -10.18 -12.87 -19.46
N ILE A 220 -11.28 -12.16 -19.70
CA ILE A 220 -12.04 -11.41 -18.68
C ILE A 220 -13.47 -11.93 -18.60
N ASN A 221 -14.02 -11.93 -17.39
CA ASN A 221 -15.40 -12.30 -17.12
C ASN A 221 -15.85 -11.68 -15.79
N THR A 222 -17.13 -11.81 -15.46
CA THR A 222 -17.71 -11.23 -14.24
C THR A 222 -17.07 -11.73 -12.94
N LYS A 223 -16.37 -12.89 -12.96
CA LYS A 223 -15.67 -13.42 -11.78
C LYS A 223 -14.29 -12.81 -11.54
N ASN A 224 -13.63 -12.30 -12.59
CA ASN A 224 -12.27 -11.76 -12.48
C ASN A 224 -12.14 -10.27 -12.81
N ILE A 225 -13.20 -9.65 -13.31
CA ILE A 225 -13.16 -8.25 -13.74
C ILE A 225 -12.85 -7.30 -12.58
N SER A 226 -13.19 -7.65 -11.33
CA SER A 226 -12.84 -6.85 -10.14
C SER A 226 -11.32 -6.74 -9.93
N LEU A 227 -10.50 -7.67 -10.42
CA LEU A 227 -9.05 -7.56 -10.41
C LEU A 227 -8.53 -6.52 -11.43
N TYR A 228 -9.25 -6.30 -12.54
CA TYR A 228 -8.75 -5.56 -13.70
C TYR A 228 -9.51 -4.28 -14.00
N ASP A 229 -10.64 -4.04 -13.34
CA ASP A 229 -11.49 -2.85 -13.49
C ASP A 229 -10.66 -1.56 -13.48
N ARG A 230 -9.87 -1.37 -12.43
CA ARG A 230 -9.04 -0.17 -12.26
C ARG A 230 -7.97 -0.03 -13.34
N ILE A 231 -7.44 -1.14 -13.86
CA ILE A 231 -6.50 -1.13 -14.97
C ILE A 231 -7.20 -0.65 -16.24
N ILE A 232 -8.31 -1.27 -16.59
CA ILE A 232 -9.03 -1.01 -17.83
C ILE A 232 -9.57 0.42 -17.82
N HIS A 233 -10.18 0.83 -16.71
CA HIS A 233 -10.90 2.09 -16.59
C HIS A 233 -10.00 3.26 -16.20
N ALA A 234 -9.35 3.19 -15.04
CA ALA A 234 -8.65 4.35 -14.48
C ALA A 234 -7.23 4.53 -15.02
N TYR A 235 -6.52 3.44 -15.32
CA TYR A 235 -5.11 3.51 -15.74
C TYR A 235 -4.92 3.54 -17.25
N GLU A 236 -5.69 2.74 -17.99
CA GLU A 236 -5.61 2.61 -19.45
C GLU A 236 -6.72 3.34 -20.20
N LEU A 237 -7.56 4.07 -19.45
CA LEU A 237 -8.52 5.07 -19.94
C LEU A 237 -9.51 4.50 -20.95
N ASN A 238 -10.08 3.34 -20.65
CA ASN A 238 -11.19 2.77 -21.43
C ASN A 238 -12.51 2.89 -20.66
N ASP A 239 -13.61 2.94 -21.39
CA ASP A 239 -14.93 2.77 -20.81
C ASP A 239 -15.15 1.28 -20.52
N LEU A 240 -15.56 0.94 -19.31
CA LEU A 240 -15.88 -0.41 -18.88
C LEU A 240 -17.31 -0.44 -18.35
N GLU A 241 -18.14 -1.29 -18.94
CA GLU A 241 -19.53 -1.49 -18.52
C GLU A 241 -19.82 -2.98 -18.35
N ILE A 242 -20.59 -3.33 -17.33
CA ILE A 242 -21.10 -4.68 -17.11
C ILE A 242 -22.63 -4.62 -17.19
N LYS A 243 -23.22 -5.31 -18.16
CA LYS A 243 -24.67 -5.36 -18.41
C LYS A 243 -25.07 -6.80 -18.72
N ASP A 244 -26.07 -7.32 -18.01
CA ASP A 244 -26.62 -8.67 -18.22
C ASP A 244 -25.52 -9.76 -18.30
N ASP A 245 -24.61 -9.76 -17.33
CA ASP A 245 -23.44 -10.65 -17.23
C ASP A 245 -22.42 -10.57 -18.39
N LYS A 246 -22.55 -9.56 -19.26
CA LYS A 246 -21.61 -9.27 -20.34
C LYS A 246 -20.74 -8.06 -20.02
N ILE A 247 -19.49 -8.12 -20.44
CA ILE A 247 -18.52 -7.03 -20.30
C ILE A 247 -18.41 -6.29 -21.62
N TYR A 248 -18.49 -4.98 -21.56
CA TYR A 248 -18.30 -4.08 -22.69
C TYR A 248 -17.10 -3.17 -22.42
N ILE A 249 -16.16 -3.12 -23.36
CA ILE A 249 -15.02 -2.21 -23.32
C ILE A 249 -15.14 -1.25 -24.51
N ASN A 250 -15.23 0.04 -24.24
CA ASN A 250 -15.47 1.09 -25.24
C ASN A 250 -16.71 0.78 -26.11
N GLY A 251 -17.79 0.31 -25.47
CA GLY A 251 -19.05 -0.04 -26.13
C GLY A 251 -19.07 -1.39 -26.87
N LYS A 252 -17.96 -2.12 -26.92
CA LYS A 252 -17.86 -3.42 -27.59
C LYS A 252 -17.86 -4.57 -26.59
N GLU A 253 -18.74 -5.55 -26.79
CA GLU A 253 -18.74 -6.80 -26.01
C GLU A 253 -17.36 -7.46 -26.11
N SER A 254 -16.77 -7.78 -24.95
CA SER A 254 -15.39 -8.23 -24.83
C SER A 254 -15.28 -9.36 -23.80
N ASP A 255 -14.61 -10.45 -24.19
CA ASP A 255 -14.29 -11.61 -23.35
C ASP A 255 -12.79 -11.68 -23.00
N SER A 256 -12.02 -10.69 -23.46
CA SER A 256 -10.58 -10.60 -23.27
C SER A 256 -10.11 -9.15 -23.18
N TYR A 257 -8.93 -8.95 -22.59
CA TYR A 257 -8.29 -7.65 -22.50
C TYR A 257 -6.78 -7.75 -22.72
N THR A 258 -6.22 -6.85 -23.52
CA THR A 258 -4.78 -6.71 -23.74
C THR A 258 -4.26 -5.50 -22.98
N PHE A 259 -3.34 -5.73 -22.04
CA PHE A 259 -2.77 -4.65 -21.25
C PHE A 259 -1.90 -3.73 -22.10
N LYS A 260 -2.08 -2.41 -21.96
CA LYS A 260 -1.27 -1.39 -22.65
C LYS A 260 0.03 -1.08 -21.91
N MET A 261 0.08 -1.32 -20.60
CA MET A 261 1.22 -0.97 -19.75
C MET A 261 1.75 -2.15 -18.93
N ASN A 262 2.97 -1.97 -18.42
CA ASN A 262 3.54 -2.82 -17.38
C ASN A 262 3.02 -2.41 -16.00
N TYR A 263 2.83 -3.42 -15.13
CA TYR A 263 2.37 -3.23 -13.77
C TYR A 263 3.31 -3.88 -12.76
N TYR A 264 3.31 -3.34 -11.55
CA TYR A 264 4.20 -3.76 -10.48
C TYR A 264 3.41 -4.01 -9.20
N TRP A 265 3.95 -4.87 -8.35
CA TRP A 265 3.46 -5.07 -6.99
C TRP A 265 4.42 -4.49 -5.98
N MET A 266 3.99 -3.44 -5.31
CA MET A 266 4.77 -2.66 -4.34
C MET A 266 4.33 -2.98 -2.91
N MET A 267 5.23 -3.48 -2.04
CA MET A 267 4.93 -3.77 -0.63
C MET A 267 5.87 -3.08 0.35
N GLY A 268 5.36 -2.70 1.51
CA GLY A 268 6.18 -2.16 2.59
C GLY A 268 6.87 -3.25 3.40
N ASP A 269 7.95 -2.90 4.08
CA ASP A 269 8.62 -3.81 5.01
C ASP A 269 7.82 -3.97 6.32
N ASN A 270 7.10 -2.93 6.75
CA ASN A 270 6.15 -3.03 7.85
C ASN A 270 4.84 -3.70 7.37
N ARG A 271 4.83 -5.03 7.27
CA ARG A 271 3.81 -5.80 6.55
C ARG A 271 2.42 -5.68 7.14
N HIS A 272 2.24 -5.51 8.44
CA HIS A 272 0.89 -5.35 9.01
C HIS A 272 0.46 -3.89 9.16
N ASN A 273 1.41 -2.94 9.09
CA ASN A 273 1.09 -1.52 9.17
C ASN A 273 1.66 -0.73 7.98
N SER A 274 1.42 -1.24 6.77
CA SER A 274 1.79 -0.59 5.53
C SER A 274 0.58 -0.56 4.62
N ALA A 275 0.13 0.65 4.30
CA ALA A 275 -0.67 0.87 3.10
C ALA A 275 0.25 0.57 1.90
N ASP A 276 -0.06 -0.51 1.18
CA ASP A 276 0.66 -0.99 0.01
C ASP A 276 -0.25 -1.72 -0.99
N SER A 277 0.31 -2.36 -2.01
CA SER A 277 -0.45 -2.96 -3.12
C SER A 277 -1.46 -4.02 -2.68
N ARG A 278 -1.31 -4.60 -1.48
CA ARG A 278 -2.36 -5.48 -0.91
C ARG A 278 -3.68 -4.75 -0.65
N VAL A 279 -3.65 -3.42 -0.50
CA VAL A 279 -4.83 -2.58 -0.29
C VAL A 279 -5.35 -2.04 -1.63
N TRP A 280 -4.50 -1.43 -2.46
CA TRP A 280 -4.93 -0.72 -3.68
C TRP A 280 -4.70 -1.47 -5.00
N GLY A 281 -4.05 -2.63 -4.96
CA GLY A 281 -3.71 -3.42 -6.14
C GLY A 281 -2.49 -2.89 -6.89
N PHE A 282 -2.56 -2.96 -8.22
CA PHE A 282 -1.40 -2.77 -9.09
C PHE A 282 -0.90 -1.32 -9.17
N VAL A 283 0.41 -1.16 -9.32
CA VAL A 283 1.05 0.13 -9.63
C VAL A 283 1.48 0.14 -11.11
N PRO A 284 0.88 0.98 -11.98
CA PRO A 284 1.29 1.08 -13.38
C PRO A 284 2.65 1.76 -13.55
N GLU A 285 3.35 1.44 -14.65
CA GLU A 285 4.70 1.96 -14.91
C GLU A 285 4.79 3.48 -15.02
N ASN A 286 3.71 4.15 -15.44
CA ASN A 286 3.63 5.60 -15.53
C ASN A 286 3.44 6.28 -14.15
N HIS A 287 3.16 5.54 -13.08
CA HIS A 287 3.14 6.08 -11.72
C HIS A 287 4.51 6.02 -11.05
N VAL A 288 5.43 5.24 -11.59
CA VAL A 288 6.79 5.11 -11.05
C VAL A 288 7.54 6.42 -11.32
N VAL A 289 8.06 7.03 -10.25
CA VAL A 289 8.92 8.21 -10.33
C VAL A 289 10.37 7.76 -10.53
N GLY A 290 10.86 6.85 -9.70
CA GLY A 290 12.22 6.32 -9.81
C GLY A 290 12.62 5.40 -8.66
N LYS A 291 13.88 4.97 -8.66
CA LYS A 291 14.49 4.21 -7.56
C LYS A 291 15.04 5.16 -6.50
N ALA A 292 14.81 4.86 -5.23
CA ALA A 292 15.47 5.56 -4.14
C ALA A 292 16.84 4.92 -3.88
N VAL A 293 17.91 5.72 -3.99
CA VAL A 293 19.30 5.22 -3.91
C VAL A 293 20.01 5.56 -2.59
N PHE A 294 19.63 6.64 -1.91
CA PHE A 294 20.18 6.99 -0.59
C PHE A 294 19.19 7.79 0.26
N VAL A 295 19.37 7.72 1.58
CA VAL A 295 18.58 8.51 2.55
C VAL A 295 19.30 9.82 2.82
N TRP A 296 18.80 10.94 2.29
CA TRP A 296 19.37 12.27 2.56
C TRP A 296 19.04 12.79 3.97
N LEU A 297 17.88 12.43 4.53
CA LEU A 297 17.43 12.89 5.84
C LEU A 297 16.52 11.83 6.49
N SER A 298 16.72 11.58 7.78
CA SER A 298 15.84 10.72 8.57
C SER A 298 15.47 11.41 9.88
N LEU A 299 14.17 11.63 10.07
CA LEU A 299 13.62 12.28 11.27
C LEU A 299 12.78 11.29 12.08
N ASP A 300 12.88 11.39 13.40
CA ASP A 300 12.00 10.71 14.35
C ASP A 300 10.78 11.58 14.64
N GLN A 301 9.59 11.09 14.29
CA GLN A 301 8.35 11.85 14.47
C GLN A 301 7.95 12.01 15.94
N ASN A 302 8.46 11.15 16.82
CA ASN A 302 8.15 11.18 18.26
C ASN A 302 9.10 12.06 19.07
N LYS A 303 10.12 12.65 18.42
CA LYS A 303 11.15 13.46 19.09
C LYS A 303 11.10 14.91 18.63
N SER A 304 11.29 15.83 19.58
CA SER A 304 11.43 17.26 19.27
C SER A 304 12.79 17.56 18.65
N LEU A 305 12.89 18.66 17.90
CA LEU A 305 14.13 19.10 17.22
C LEU A 305 15.35 19.08 18.15
N PHE A 306 15.18 19.51 19.41
CA PHE A 306 16.24 19.58 20.42
C PHE A 306 16.42 18.31 21.24
N ASN A 307 15.61 17.27 21.01
CA ASN A 307 15.66 16.00 21.74
C ASN A 307 15.84 14.81 20.80
N GLY A 308 16.81 14.89 19.88
CA GLY A 308 17.19 13.75 19.03
C GLY A 308 16.24 13.47 17.87
N LYS A 309 15.60 14.50 17.29
CA LYS A 309 14.76 14.37 16.09
C LYS A 309 15.52 13.80 14.89
N ILE A 310 16.80 14.12 14.74
CA ILE A 310 17.60 13.63 13.62
C ILE A 310 18.15 12.24 13.95
N ARG A 311 17.85 11.25 13.10
CA ARG A 311 18.36 9.87 13.21
C ARG A 311 19.68 9.75 12.47
N TRP A 312 20.77 10.20 13.10
CA TRP A 312 22.11 10.25 12.53
C TRP A 312 22.62 8.93 11.96
N ASN A 313 22.26 7.79 12.58
CA ASN A 313 22.62 6.46 12.09
C ASN A 313 21.87 6.02 10.81
N LYS A 314 20.84 6.77 10.38
CA LYS A 314 20.07 6.53 9.15
C LYS A 314 20.34 7.58 8.07
N LEU A 315 21.14 8.62 8.37
CA LEU A 315 21.54 9.67 7.43
C LEU A 315 22.60 9.15 6.43
N PHE A 316 22.47 9.57 5.16
CA PHE A 316 23.33 9.20 4.02
C PHE A 316 23.52 7.70 3.79
N ARG A 317 22.60 6.87 4.30
CA ARG A 317 22.65 5.43 4.08
C ARG A 317 22.23 5.11 2.65
N ILE A 318 23.04 4.32 1.94
CA ILE A 318 22.66 3.73 0.66
C ILE A 318 21.48 2.79 0.89
N ILE A 319 20.52 2.81 -0.03
CA ILE A 319 19.37 1.92 -0.01
C ILE A 319 19.71 0.71 -0.88
N ASN A 320 19.87 -0.44 -0.23
CA ASN A 320 20.02 -1.74 -0.87
C ASN A 320 18.74 -2.58 -0.75
#